data_AF-A0A3R9MV54-F1
#
_entry.id   AF-A0A3R9MV54-F1
#
_cell.length_a   1.000
_cell.length_b   1.000
_cell.length_c   1.000
_cell.angle_alpha   90.00
_cell.angle_beta   90.00
_cell.angle_gamma   90.00
#
_symmetry.space_group_name_H-M   'P 1'
#
loop_
_entity.id
_entity.type
_entity.pdbx_description
1 polymer ?
#
loop_
_entity_poly.entity_id
_entity_poly.type
_entity_poly.pdbx_seq_one_letter_code
_entity_poly.pdbx_strand_id
1 'polypeptide(L)'
;MALDLLRYYEDLPNSYYEKTEEKNSQALKLKERLSKYEVSQISYLNNTVEYLSDYFDSSYIDKQMAIMNEMISRSPADAIGKAKELLESCFKHILDHEKIEYSNANDIATLQKKVFKFLNLDATENISAKNNQDVKLVLSGLNQIIKGINNLRNDKGDGHGKSANFTELPQRYASVVVGSALTVVSFVWETYQDRQK
;
A
#
# COMPACT_ATOMS: atom_id res chain seq x y z
N MET A 1 -15.81 -2.30 10.22
CA MET A 1 -17.14 -2.94 10.10
C MET A 1 -17.30 -4.15 11.02
N ALA A 2 -16.52 -5.23 10.89
CA ALA A 2 -16.63 -6.41 11.79
C ALA A 2 -16.16 -6.12 13.23
N LEU A 3 -15.09 -5.33 13.40
CA LEU A 3 -14.62 -4.85 14.71
C LEU A 3 -15.62 -3.90 15.38
N ASP A 4 -16.29 -3.05 14.61
CA ASP A 4 -17.31 -2.11 15.14
C ASP A 4 -18.53 -2.86 15.68
N LEU A 5 -18.97 -3.92 14.99
CA LEU A 5 -20.02 -4.83 15.44
C LEU A 5 -19.63 -5.57 16.73
N LEU A 6 -18.36 -5.99 16.84
CA LEU A 6 -17.82 -6.61 18.05
C LEU A 6 -17.74 -5.63 19.21
N ARG A 7 -17.33 -4.38 18.95
CA ARG A 7 -17.28 -3.30 19.95
C ARG A 7 -18.67 -2.98 20.48
N TYR A 8 -19.63 -2.85 19.56
CA TYR A 8 -21.04 -2.67 19.92
C TYR A 8 -21.56 -3.82 20.78
N TYR A 9 -21.25 -5.07 20.42
CA TYR A 9 -21.60 -6.24 21.23
C TYR A 9 -20.91 -6.23 22.61
N GLU A 10 -19.66 -5.76 22.71
CA GLU A 10 -18.92 -5.62 23.97
C GLU A 10 -19.56 -4.59 24.90
N ASP A 11 -20.02 -3.47 24.36
CA ASP A 11 -20.64 -2.35 25.09
C ASP A 11 -22.06 -2.64 25.58
N LEU A 12 -22.70 -3.74 25.15
CA LEU A 12 -24.01 -4.15 25.66
C LEU A 12 -23.94 -4.54 27.15
N PRO A 13 -24.97 -4.25 27.95
CA PRO A 13 -25.03 -4.65 29.35
C PRO A 13 -24.90 -6.17 29.52
N ASN A 14 -24.21 -6.64 30.57
CA ASN A 14 -24.08 -8.08 30.85
C ASN A 14 -25.42 -8.80 31.09
N SER A 15 -26.47 -8.04 31.45
CA SER A 15 -27.84 -8.55 31.61
C SER A 15 -28.61 -8.67 30.28
N TYR A 16 -28.01 -8.27 29.16
CA TYR A 16 -28.64 -8.34 27.85
C TYR A 16 -28.81 -9.80 27.41
N TYR A 17 -29.97 -10.16 26.87
CA TYR A 17 -30.33 -11.56 26.59
C TYR A 17 -29.36 -12.24 25.59
N GLU A 18 -28.64 -11.47 24.77
CA GLU A 18 -27.63 -12.01 23.85
C GLU A 18 -26.23 -12.16 24.46
N LYS A 19 -25.97 -11.64 25.68
CA LYS A 19 -24.70 -11.79 26.42
C LYS A 19 -24.65 -13.13 27.17
N THR A 20 -24.73 -14.23 26.44
CA THR A 20 -24.52 -15.57 27.02
C THR A 20 -23.04 -15.86 27.16
N GLU A 21 -22.66 -16.76 28.08
CA GLU A 21 -21.26 -17.22 28.20
C GLU A 21 -20.71 -17.75 26.88
N GLU A 22 -21.52 -18.49 26.14
CA GLU A 22 -21.14 -19.04 24.84
C GLU A 22 -20.89 -17.95 23.80
N LYS A 23 -21.81 -16.99 23.65
CA LYS A 23 -21.65 -15.88 22.70
C LYS A 23 -20.50 -14.95 23.10
N ASN A 24 -20.27 -14.74 24.40
CA ASN A 24 -19.11 -14.01 24.91
C ASN A 24 -17.80 -14.71 24.56
N SER A 25 -17.73 -16.03 24.73
CA SER A 25 -16.57 -16.84 24.34
C SER A 25 -16.31 -16.77 22.83
N GLN A 26 -17.36 -16.84 22.01
CA GLN A 26 -17.27 -16.72 20.56
C GLN A 26 -16.81 -15.33 20.11
N ALA A 27 -17.35 -14.27 20.71
CA ALA A 27 -16.95 -12.89 20.45
C ALA A 27 -15.47 -12.66 20.77
N LEU A 28 -14.99 -13.17 21.91
CA LEU A 28 -13.58 -13.10 22.30
C LEU A 28 -12.67 -13.82 21.29
N LYS A 29 -13.03 -15.05 20.89
CA LYS A 29 -12.28 -15.81 19.87
C LYS A 29 -12.27 -15.09 18.52
N LEU A 30 -13.38 -14.46 18.13
CA LEU A 30 -13.48 -13.71 16.88
C LEU A 30 -12.61 -12.45 16.94
N LYS A 31 -12.63 -11.74 18.07
CA LYS A 31 -11.77 -10.57 18.33
C LYS A 31 -10.29 -10.92 18.29
N GLU A 32 -9.87 -12.03 18.90
CA GLU A 32 -8.48 -12.51 18.82
C GLU A 32 -8.08 -12.88 17.39
N ARG A 33 -8.97 -13.50 16.61
CA ARG A 33 -8.68 -13.86 15.20
C ARG A 33 -8.59 -12.63 14.30
N LEU A 34 -9.50 -11.67 14.49
CA LEU A 34 -9.50 -10.42 13.71
C LEU A 34 -8.31 -9.54 14.05
N SER A 35 -7.95 -9.42 15.34
CA SER A 35 -6.74 -8.72 15.76
C SER A 35 -5.47 -9.40 15.23
N LYS A 36 -5.40 -10.74 15.19
CA LYS A 36 -4.30 -11.46 14.53
C LYS A 36 -4.19 -11.17 13.02
N TYR A 37 -5.32 -10.94 12.34
CA TYR A 37 -5.35 -10.63 10.90
C TYR A 37 -4.90 -9.19 10.61
N GLU A 38 -5.29 -8.21 11.43
CA GLU A 38 -4.72 -6.85 11.39
C GLU A 38 -3.22 -6.88 11.71
N VAL A 39 -2.82 -7.65 12.73
CA VAL A 39 -1.42 -7.79 13.15
C VAL A 39 -0.56 -8.49 12.08
N SER A 40 -1.07 -9.45 11.30
CA SER A 40 -0.24 -10.12 10.28
C SER A 40 0.08 -9.20 9.10
N GLN A 41 -0.89 -8.38 8.69
CA GLN A 41 -0.65 -7.38 7.65
C GLN A 41 0.29 -6.28 8.17
N ILE A 42 0.05 -5.77 9.38
CA ILE A 42 0.94 -4.79 10.03
C ILE A 42 2.34 -5.37 10.26
N SER A 43 2.47 -6.64 10.64
CA SER A 43 3.76 -7.31 10.86
C SER A 43 4.54 -7.50 9.56
N TYR A 44 3.88 -7.93 8.47
CA TYR A 44 4.51 -7.99 7.15
C TYR A 44 4.97 -6.60 6.71
N LEU A 45 4.09 -5.59 6.86
CA LEU A 45 4.43 -4.21 6.52
C LEU A 45 5.58 -3.69 7.38
N ASN A 46 5.61 -3.97 8.68
CA ASN A 46 6.67 -3.55 9.59
C ASN A 46 8.01 -4.23 9.28
N ASN A 47 8.02 -5.51 8.90
CA ASN A 47 9.25 -6.17 8.44
C ASN A 47 9.75 -5.55 7.13
N THR A 48 8.83 -5.17 6.24
CA THR A 48 9.16 -4.41 5.03
C THR A 48 9.69 -3.00 5.36
N VAL A 49 9.15 -2.33 6.40
CA VAL A 49 9.69 -1.06 6.93
C VAL A 49 11.13 -1.27 7.34
N GLU A 50 11.38 -2.22 8.25
CA GLU A 50 12.67 -2.41 8.90
C GLU A 50 13.76 -2.65 7.85
N TYR A 51 13.45 -3.44 6.82
CA TYR A 51 14.32 -3.67 5.66
C TYR A 51 14.55 -2.42 4.78
N LEU A 52 13.51 -1.62 4.51
CA LEU A 52 13.62 -0.38 3.74
C LEU A 52 14.28 0.77 4.51
N SER A 53 14.16 0.74 5.84
CA SER A 53 14.64 1.75 6.78
C SER A 53 16.16 1.84 6.76
N ASP A 54 16.87 0.74 6.54
CA ASP A 54 18.33 0.77 6.53
C ASP A 54 18.93 1.62 5.39
N TYR A 55 18.18 1.97 4.33
CA TYR A 55 18.78 2.44 3.07
C TYR A 55 18.12 3.61 2.34
N PHE A 56 16.84 3.92 2.60
CA PHE A 56 16.41 5.31 2.44
C PHE A 56 16.97 6.11 3.62
N ASP A 57 16.94 7.44 3.59
CA ASP A 57 17.14 8.20 4.84
C ASP A 57 16.12 7.63 5.84
N SER A 58 16.54 6.77 6.77
CA SER A 58 15.69 5.74 7.41
C SER A 58 14.42 6.35 7.98
N SER A 59 14.61 7.54 8.53
CA SER A 59 13.58 8.37 9.09
C SER A 59 12.47 8.73 8.09
N TYR A 60 12.74 8.91 6.80
CA TYR A 60 11.75 9.30 5.80
C TYR A 60 10.76 8.18 5.49
N ILE A 61 11.24 6.98 5.13
CA ILE A 61 10.31 5.87 4.84
C ILE A 61 9.58 5.41 6.09
N ASP A 62 10.25 5.31 7.22
CA ASP A 62 9.61 4.95 8.50
C ASP A 62 8.53 5.96 8.88
N LYS A 63 8.81 7.26 8.73
CA LYS A 63 7.81 8.31 8.95
C LYS A 63 6.67 8.18 7.96
N GLN A 64 6.93 8.05 6.66
CA GLN A 64 5.87 7.93 5.65
C GLN A 64 4.99 6.70 5.91
N MET A 65 5.57 5.59 6.34
CA MET A 65 4.84 4.38 6.67
C MET A 65 4.02 4.49 7.94
N ALA A 66 4.58 5.00 9.02
CA ALA A 66 3.86 5.25 10.26
C ALA A 66 2.67 6.19 10.01
N ILE A 67 2.92 7.27 9.26
CA ILE A 67 1.90 8.23 8.83
C ILE A 67 0.81 7.53 8.01
N MET A 68 1.16 6.77 6.97
CA MET A 68 0.17 6.03 6.16
C MET A 68 -0.64 5.04 6.98
N ASN A 69 -0.01 4.30 7.90
CA ASN A 69 -0.69 3.33 8.76
C ASN A 69 -1.70 3.97 9.70
N GLU A 70 -1.36 5.10 10.32
CA GLU A 70 -2.33 5.87 11.12
C GLU A 70 -3.47 6.41 10.24
N MET A 71 -3.15 6.89 9.05
CA MET A 71 -4.10 7.47 8.11
C MET A 71 -5.07 6.45 7.52
N ILE A 72 -4.70 5.17 7.39
CA ILE A 72 -5.61 4.12 6.91
C ILE A 72 -6.95 4.16 7.67
N SER A 73 -6.91 4.33 8.99
CA SER A 73 -8.12 4.36 9.83
C SER A 73 -8.76 5.75 9.94
N ARG A 74 -7.95 6.82 9.95
CA ARG A 74 -8.39 8.20 10.19
C ARG A 74 -8.82 8.95 8.94
N SER A 75 -8.11 8.72 7.83
CA SER A 75 -8.34 9.32 6.52
C SER A 75 -7.86 8.37 5.40
N PRO A 76 -8.67 7.33 5.06
CA PRO A 76 -8.35 6.37 4.01
C PRO A 76 -7.99 7.03 2.67
N ALA A 77 -8.63 8.15 2.34
CA ALA A 77 -8.34 8.91 1.13
C ALA A 77 -6.91 9.47 1.11
N ASP A 78 -6.48 10.07 2.22
CA ASP A 78 -5.15 10.65 2.29
C ASP A 78 -4.07 9.56 2.35
N ALA A 79 -4.35 8.41 2.98
CA ALA A 79 -3.46 7.25 2.97
C ALA A 79 -3.16 6.76 1.54
N ILE A 80 -4.18 6.71 0.68
CA ILE A 80 -4.02 6.38 -0.75
C ILE A 80 -3.17 7.43 -1.48
N GLY A 81 -3.39 8.71 -1.17
CA GLY A 81 -2.57 9.80 -1.72
C GLY A 81 -1.10 9.64 -1.38
N LYS A 82 -0.79 9.30 -0.11
CA LYS A 82 0.58 9.09 0.37
C LYS A 82 1.22 7.84 -0.22
N ALA A 83 0.46 6.77 -0.43
CA ALA A 83 0.95 5.58 -1.13
C ALA A 83 1.43 5.90 -2.56
N LYS A 84 0.71 6.76 -3.28
CA LYS A 84 1.12 7.24 -4.61
C LYS A 84 2.37 8.14 -4.51
N GLU A 85 2.39 9.09 -3.58
CA GLU A 85 3.55 9.98 -3.35
C GLU A 85 4.82 9.17 -3.03
N LEU A 86 4.70 8.07 -2.28
CA LEU A 86 5.81 7.17 -1.97
C LEU A 86 6.36 6.48 -3.23
N LEU A 87 5.49 5.94 -4.09
CA LEU A 87 5.90 5.34 -5.37
C LEU A 87 6.62 6.35 -6.27
N GLU A 88 6.06 7.56 -6.41
CA GLU A 88 6.67 8.64 -7.19
C GLU A 88 8.04 9.02 -6.62
N SER A 89 8.15 9.13 -5.30
CA SER A 89 9.41 9.44 -4.62
C SER A 89 10.47 8.38 -4.88
N CYS A 90 10.11 7.09 -4.75
CA CYS A 90 11.01 5.98 -5.05
C CYS A 90 11.50 6.02 -6.51
N PHE A 91 10.59 6.19 -7.48
CA PHE A 91 10.97 6.24 -8.89
C PHE A 91 11.85 7.44 -9.22
N LYS A 92 11.49 8.63 -8.74
CA LYS A 92 12.30 9.85 -8.93
C LYS A 92 13.69 9.69 -8.34
N HIS A 93 13.79 9.14 -7.13
CA HIS A 93 15.07 8.93 -6.47
C HIS A 93 16.02 8.05 -7.30
N ILE A 94 15.53 6.92 -7.83
CA ILE A 94 16.33 6.05 -8.72
C ILE A 94 16.74 6.81 -9.99
N LEU A 95 15.82 7.54 -10.62
CA LEU A 95 16.12 8.30 -11.84
C LEU A 95 17.14 9.42 -11.59
N ASP A 96 17.03 10.14 -10.46
CA ASP A 96 17.96 11.20 -10.06
C ASP A 96 19.37 10.62 -9.82
N HIS A 97 19.47 9.51 -9.07
CA HIS A 97 20.75 8.87 -8.77
C HIS A 97 21.45 8.36 -10.03
N GLU A 98 20.67 7.77 -10.95
CA GLU A 98 21.16 7.25 -12.23
C GLU A 98 21.27 8.31 -13.33
N LYS A 99 20.96 9.57 -13.02
CA LYS A 99 20.99 10.71 -13.97
C LYS A 99 20.14 10.47 -15.22
N ILE A 100 19.02 9.75 -15.07
CA ILE A 100 18.05 9.52 -16.13
C ILE A 100 17.05 10.67 -16.14
N GLU A 101 17.02 11.45 -17.22
CA GLU A 101 16.16 12.62 -17.31
C GLU A 101 14.66 12.28 -17.19
N TYR A 102 13.96 13.04 -16.37
CA TYR A 102 12.50 13.10 -16.31
C TYR A 102 12.05 14.55 -16.04
N SER A 103 10.79 14.84 -16.30
CA SER A 103 10.19 16.12 -15.95
C SER A 103 9.36 16.00 -14.68
N ASN A 104 9.36 17.03 -13.83
CA ASN A 104 8.46 17.10 -12.68
C ASN A 104 6.97 17.08 -13.06
N ALA A 105 6.64 17.38 -14.32
CA ALA A 105 5.29 17.23 -14.86
C ALA A 105 4.96 15.80 -15.32
N ASN A 106 5.91 14.87 -15.30
CA ASN A 106 5.65 13.48 -15.64
C ASN A 106 4.79 12.81 -14.58
N ASP A 107 3.80 12.07 -15.04
CA ASP A 107 2.96 11.24 -14.20
C ASP A 107 3.71 9.98 -13.73
N ILE A 108 3.16 9.34 -12.70
CA ILE A 108 3.71 8.10 -12.15
C ILE A 108 3.88 7.01 -13.23
N ALA A 109 3.01 6.95 -14.24
CA ALA A 109 3.11 5.95 -15.31
C ALA A 109 4.36 6.18 -16.17
N THR A 110 4.68 7.43 -16.48
CA THR A 110 5.90 7.80 -17.22
C THR A 110 7.15 7.51 -16.41
N LEU A 111 7.15 7.86 -15.12
CA LEU A 111 8.26 7.57 -14.19
C LEU A 111 8.49 6.06 -14.06
N GLN A 112 7.42 5.31 -13.82
CA GLN A 112 7.42 3.85 -13.73
C GLN A 112 8.03 3.23 -15.00
N LYS A 113 7.59 3.65 -16.19
CA LYS A 113 8.10 3.10 -17.45
C LYS A 113 9.61 3.28 -17.59
N LYS A 114 10.14 4.45 -17.20
CA LYS A 114 11.59 4.72 -17.22
C LYS A 114 12.34 3.81 -16.25
N VAL A 115 11.88 3.71 -15.00
CA VAL A 115 12.50 2.86 -13.96
C VAL A 115 12.42 1.38 -14.31
N PHE A 116 11.25 0.89 -14.72
CA PHE A 116 11.04 -0.52 -15.05
C PHE A 116 11.87 -0.92 -16.27
N LYS A 117 11.96 -0.05 -17.28
CA LYS A 117 12.87 -0.28 -18.41
C LYS A 117 14.32 -0.33 -17.94
N PHE A 118 14.74 0.65 -17.14
CA PHE A 118 16.09 0.69 -16.59
C PHE A 118 16.40 -0.62 -15.87
N LEU A 119 15.61 -1.03 -14.89
CA LEU A 119 15.80 -2.23 -14.05
C LEU A 119 15.47 -3.56 -14.74
N ASN A 120 15.16 -3.57 -16.04
CA ASN A 120 14.65 -4.74 -16.76
C ASN A 120 13.40 -5.38 -16.12
N LEU A 121 12.52 -4.60 -15.48
CA LEU A 121 11.25 -5.03 -14.90
C LEU A 121 10.04 -4.86 -15.85
N ASP A 122 10.26 -4.34 -17.06
CA ASP A 122 9.19 -4.25 -18.05
C ASP A 122 8.70 -5.65 -18.46
N ALA A 123 7.39 -5.92 -18.31
CA ALA A 123 6.82 -7.24 -18.55
C ALA A 123 6.99 -7.75 -20.01
N THR A 124 7.26 -6.87 -20.97
CA THR A 124 7.49 -7.22 -22.38
C THR A 124 8.97 -7.39 -22.71
N GLU A 125 9.86 -6.67 -22.01
CA GLU A 125 11.30 -6.67 -22.28
C GLU A 125 12.12 -7.50 -21.26
N ASN A 126 11.55 -7.83 -20.09
CA ASN A 126 12.22 -8.57 -19.01
C ASN A 126 12.72 -9.94 -19.50
N ILE A 127 13.98 -10.26 -19.15
CA ILE A 127 14.67 -11.46 -19.64
C ILE A 127 13.95 -12.74 -19.23
N SER A 128 13.49 -12.82 -17.97
CA SER A 128 12.75 -13.96 -17.45
C SER A 128 11.33 -14.04 -18.02
N ALA A 129 10.64 -12.90 -18.16
CA ALA A 129 9.27 -12.81 -18.68
C ALA A 129 9.15 -13.22 -20.15
N LYS A 130 10.22 -13.09 -20.94
CA LYS A 130 10.25 -13.58 -22.34
C LYS A 130 10.06 -15.09 -22.43
N ASN A 131 10.54 -15.84 -21.43
CA ASN A 131 10.54 -17.30 -21.44
C ASN A 131 9.62 -17.91 -20.36
N ASN A 132 9.04 -17.08 -19.49
CA ASN A 132 8.16 -17.52 -18.40
C ASN A 132 6.90 -16.63 -18.33
N GLN A 133 5.77 -17.23 -18.67
CA GLN A 133 4.48 -16.55 -18.73
C GLN A 133 3.97 -16.12 -17.33
N ASP A 134 4.33 -16.85 -16.27
CA ASP A 134 3.92 -16.50 -14.91
C ASP A 134 4.69 -15.29 -14.39
N VAL A 135 5.99 -15.18 -14.71
CA VAL A 135 6.78 -13.97 -14.41
C VAL A 135 6.19 -12.76 -15.13
N LYS A 136 5.83 -12.93 -16.41
CA LYS A 136 5.15 -11.88 -17.18
C LYS A 136 3.82 -11.48 -16.55
N LEU A 137 3.05 -12.43 -16.04
CA LEU A 137 1.78 -12.18 -15.35
C LEU A 137 1.99 -11.37 -14.07
N VAL A 138 3.00 -11.71 -13.26
CA VAL A 138 3.35 -10.98 -12.03
C VAL A 138 3.72 -9.53 -12.35
N LEU A 139 4.65 -9.30 -13.28
CA LEU A 139 5.06 -7.94 -13.68
C LEU A 139 3.91 -7.14 -14.28
N SER A 140 3.04 -7.79 -15.07
CA SER A 140 1.82 -7.18 -15.59
C SER A 140 0.84 -6.82 -14.45
N GLY A 141 0.75 -7.66 -13.42
CA GLY A 141 -0.02 -7.39 -12.21
C GLY A 141 0.48 -6.16 -11.46
N LEU A 142 1.79 -6.01 -11.30
CA LEU A 142 2.38 -4.80 -10.69
C LEU A 142 2.02 -3.54 -11.48
N ASN A 143 2.06 -3.61 -12.83
CA ASN A 143 1.62 -2.49 -13.67
C ASN A 143 0.15 -2.11 -13.42
N GLN A 144 -0.74 -3.09 -13.26
CA GLN A 144 -2.15 -2.83 -12.99
C GLN A 144 -2.37 -2.27 -11.58
N ILE A 145 -1.62 -2.74 -10.57
CA ILE A 145 -1.64 -2.21 -9.21
C ILE A 145 -1.26 -0.73 -9.22
N ILE A 146 -0.12 -0.37 -9.81
CA ILE A 146 0.36 1.02 -9.86
C ILE A 146 -0.63 1.91 -10.61
N LYS A 147 -1.19 1.42 -11.72
CA LYS A 147 -2.25 2.13 -12.46
C LYS A 147 -3.51 2.34 -11.61
N GLY A 148 -3.94 1.33 -10.86
CA GLY A 148 -5.06 1.43 -9.92
C GLY A 148 -4.82 2.49 -8.86
N ILE A 149 -3.65 2.47 -8.23
CA ILE A 149 -3.23 3.47 -7.22
C ILE A 149 -3.26 4.88 -7.80
N ASN A 150 -2.75 5.06 -9.04
CA ASN A 150 -2.76 6.36 -9.71
C ASN A 150 -4.18 6.90 -9.92
N ASN A 151 -5.09 6.05 -10.38
CA ASN A 151 -6.46 6.43 -10.70
C ASN A 151 -7.28 6.74 -9.43
N LEU A 152 -7.08 5.98 -8.35
CA LEU A 152 -7.78 6.19 -7.08
C LEU A 152 -7.51 7.56 -6.45
N ARG A 153 -6.41 8.24 -6.79
CA ARG A 153 -6.17 9.65 -6.41
C ARG A 153 -6.84 10.62 -7.37
N ASN A 154 -6.86 10.34 -8.68
CA ASN A 154 -7.45 11.24 -9.66
C ASN A 154 -8.96 11.44 -9.43
N ASP A 155 -9.65 10.43 -8.89
CA ASP A 155 -11.05 10.55 -8.44
C ASP A 155 -11.22 11.39 -7.14
N LYS A 156 -10.12 11.74 -6.46
CA LYS A 156 -10.12 12.36 -5.12
C LYS A 156 -9.35 13.68 -5.00
N GLY A 157 -8.57 14.06 -6.02
CA GLY A 157 -7.45 15.00 -5.89
C GLY A 157 -7.45 16.20 -6.84
N ASP A 158 -8.58 16.56 -7.43
CA ASP A 158 -8.77 17.93 -7.92
C ASP A 158 -9.11 18.81 -6.71
N GLY A 159 -8.27 19.79 -6.39
CA GLY A 159 -8.45 20.77 -5.31
C GLY A 159 -9.72 21.63 -5.45
N HIS A 160 -10.60 21.34 -6.40
CA HIS A 160 -11.90 21.96 -6.60
C HIS A 160 -13.05 21.23 -5.87
N GLY A 161 -12.93 21.07 -4.55
CA GLY A 161 -14.07 20.73 -3.68
C GLY A 161 -14.63 19.31 -3.83
N LYS A 162 -15.03 18.70 -2.71
CA LYS A 162 -15.76 17.43 -2.73
C LYS A 162 -17.08 17.68 -3.45
N SER A 163 -17.32 17.03 -4.59
CA SER A 163 -18.66 17.01 -5.18
C SER A 163 -19.64 16.42 -4.16
N ALA A 164 -20.90 16.85 -4.16
CA ALA A 164 -21.91 16.45 -3.18
C ALA A 164 -22.15 14.93 -3.11
N ASN A 165 -21.61 14.15 -4.06
CA ASN A 165 -21.75 12.70 -4.18
C ASN A 165 -20.48 11.92 -3.79
N PHE A 166 -19.54 12.54 -3.08
CA PHE A 166 -18.30 11.88 -2.63
C PHE A 166 -18.61 10.71 -1.70
N THR A 167 -18.31 9.48 -2.15
CA THR A 167 -18.34 8.29 -1.31
C THR A 167 -16.92 7.90 -0.94
N GLU A 168 -16.62 7.91 0.35
CA GLU A 168 -15.32 7.50 0.84
C GLU A 168 -15.12 5.99 0.65
N LEU A 169 -13.95 5.60 0.14
CA LEU A 169 -13.61 4.19 0.00
C LEU A 169 -13.50 3.56 1.39
N PRO A 170 -14.07 2.36 1.59
CA PRO A 170 -13.89 1.66 2.86
C PRO A 170 -12.41 1.48 3.21
N GLN A 171 -12.06 1.63 4.49
CA GLN A 171 -10.70 1.51 5.04
C GLN A 171 -9.90 0.33 4.46
N ARG A 172 -10.54 -0.84 4.29
CA ARG A 172 -9.91 -2.04 3.74
C ARG A 172 -9.24 -1.81 2.37
N TYR A 173 -9.78 -0.93 1.53
CA TYR A 173 -9.18 -0.61 0.23
C TYR A 173 -7.92 0.25 0.40
N ALA A 174 -7.92 1.20 1.34
CA ALA A 174 -6.72 1.96 1.67
C ALA A 174 -5.62 1.04 2.23
N SER A 175 -5.96 0.07 3.08
CA SER A 175 -5.01 -0.94 3.57
C SER A 175 -4.36 -1.73 2.44
N VAL A 176 -5.15 -2.22 1.48
CA VAL A 176 -4.63 -2.95 0.32
C VAL A 176 -3.76 -2.05 -0.56
N VAL A 177 -4.17 -0.81 -0.81
CA VAL A 177 -3.41 0.14 -1.62
C VAL A 177 -2.05 0.46 -0.98
N VAL A 178 -2.04 0.80 0.31
CA VAL A 178 -0.81 1.11 1.05
C VAL A 178 0.12 -0.10 1.05
N GLY A 179 -0.40 -1.30 1.37
CA GLY A 179 0.42 -2.50 1.36
C GLY A 179 0.96 -2.86 -0.03
N SER A 180 0.14 -2.69 -1.08
CA SER A 180 0.59 -2.95 -2.45
C SER A 180 1.67 -1.96 -2.90
N ALA A 181 1.53 -0.68 -2.55
CA ALA A 181 2.54 0.33 -2.85
C ALA A 181 3.88 -0.02 -2.19
N LEU A 182 3.85 -0.46 -0.94
CA LEU A 182 5.04 -0.87 -0.20
C LEU A 182 5.71 -2.09 -0.80
N THR A 183 4.95 -3.13 -1.13
CA THR A 183 5.49 -4.30 -1.84
C THR A 183 6.16 -3.90 -3.16
N VAL A 184 5.55 -2.99 -3.93
CA VAL A 184 6.15 -2.49 -5.18
C VAL A 184 7.46 -1.74 -4.90
N VAL A 185 7.45 -0.82 -3.93
CA VAL A 185 8.63 -0.02 -3.57
C VAL A 185 9.79 -0.92 -3.15
N SER A 186 9.54 -1.90 -2.28
CA SER A 186 10.55 -2.86 -1.84
C SER A 186 11.12 -3.66 -2.99
N PHE A 187 10.26 -4.27 -3.81
CA PHE A 187 10.72 -5.08 -4.93
C PHE A 187 11.56 -4.28 -5.94
N VAL A 188 11.12 -3.06 -6.28
CA VAL A 188 11.85 -2.17 -7.20
C VAL A 188 13.20 -1.75 -6.60
N TRP A 189 13.21 -1.43 -5.32
CA TRP A 189 14.42 -1.00 -4.62
C TRP A 189 15.44 -2.13 -4.46
N GLU A 190 15.00 -3.32 -4.03
CA GLU A 190 15.84 -4.52 -3.95
C GLU A 190 16.48 -4.84 -5.30
N THR A 191 15.69 -4.80 -6.37
CA THR A 191 16.18 -5.00 -7.74
C THR A 191 17.24 -3.96 -8.12
N TYR A 192 17.04 -2.71 -7.70
CA TYR A 192 18.01 -1.64 -7.95
C TYR A 192 19.31 -1.86 -7.17
N GLN A 193 19.23 -2.19 -5.88
CA GLN A 193 20.40 -2.43 -5.04
C GLN A 193 21.24 -3.62 -5.52
N ASP A 194 20.59 -4.71 -5.91
CA ASP A 194 21.30 -5.89 -6.43
C ASP A 194 22.05 -5.60 -7.73
N ARG A 195 21.65 -4.56 -8.47
CA ARG A 195 22.37 -4.11 -9.67
C ARG A 195 23.56 -3.19 -9.36
N GLN A 196 23.59 -2.55 -8.19
CA GLN A 196 24.68 -1.68 -7.76
C GLN A 196 25.85 -2.45 -7.11
N LYS A 197 25.65 -3.74 -6.81
CA LYS A 197 26.68 -4.66 -6.32
C LYS A 197 27.53 -5.18 -7.47
#